data_AF-A0A2V9KES7-F1
#
_entry.id   AF-A0A2V9KES7-F1
#
_cell.length_a   1.000
_cell.length_b   1.000
_cell.length_c   1.000
_cell.angle_alpha   90.00
_cell.angle_beta   90.00
_cell.angle_gamma   90.00
#
_symmetry.space_group_name_H-M   'P 1'
#
loop_
_entity.id
_entity.type
_entity.pdbx_description
1 polymer ?
#
loop_
_entity_poly.entity_id
_entity_poly.type
_entity_poly.pdbx_seq_one_letter_code
_entity_poly.pdbx_strand_id
1 'polypeptide(L)'
;MILEWMDPKDNNACTARARDSYPAMKPFMGAGRYVNDLGDDEPGDPVAAAYEPNHRRLQQLKAKYDPENFFHMKQNIRPQA
;
A
#
# COMPACT_ATOMS: atom_id res chain seq x y z
N MET A 1 1.71 -3.65 11.49
CA MET A 1 1.06 -4.31 12.64
C MET A 1 -0.05 -5.15 12.07
N ILE A 2 -0.05 -6.45 12.32
CA ILE A 2 -1.12 -7.35 11.85
C ILE A 2 -2.01 -7.64 13.07
N LEU A 3 -3.31 -7.42 12.92
CA LEU A 3 -4.31 -7.85 13.88
C LEU A 3 -5.07 -9.03 13.25
N GLU A 4 -5.20 -10.12 14.00
CA GLU A 4 -5.91 -11.32 13.58
C GLU A 4 -7.01 -11.63 14.61
N TRP A 5 -8.16 -12.08 14.14
CA TRP A 5 -9.31 -12.47 14.97
C TRP A 5 -10.10 -13.59 14.29
N MET A 6 -10.88 -14.34 15.08
CA MET A 6 -11.60 -15.53 14.60
C MET A 6 -13.10 -15.30 14.37
N ASP A 7 -13.76 -14.47 15.18
CA ASP A 7 -15.20 -14.20 15.03
C ASP A 7 -15.41 -13.01 14.07
N PRO A 8 -16.14 -13.18 12.96
CA PRO A 8 -16.47 -12.08 12.04
C PRO A 8 -17.17 -10.89 12.71
N LYS A 9 -17.81 -11.07 13.87
CA LYS A 9 -18.42 -9.96 14.64
C LYS A 9 -17.40 -8.95 15.13
N ASP A 10 -16.15 -9.37 15.30
CA ASP A 10 -15.06 -8.52 15.78
C ASP A 10 -14.47 -7.63 14.67
N ASN A 11 -14.89 -7.81 13.40
CA ASN A 11 -14.35 -7.08 12.23
C ASN A 11 -14.26 -5.57 12.48
N ASN A 12 -15.35 -4.95 12.94
CA ASN A 12 -15.41 -3.50 13.13
C ASN A 12 -14.48 -3.05 14.27
N ALA A 13 -14.49 -3.77 15.39
CA ALA A 13 -13.71 -3.42 16.57
C ALA A 13 -12.20 -3.58 16.31
N CYS A 14 -11.79 -4.67 15.68
CA CYS A 14 -10.40 -4.91 15.33
C CYS A 14 -9.90 -3.95 14.25
N THR A 15 -10.72 -3.66 13.23
CA THR A 15 -10.37 -2.68 12.18
C THR A 15 -10.19 -1.28 12.78
N ALA A 16 -11.10 -0.84 13.66
CA ALA A 16 -10.96 0.44 14.35
C ALA A 16 -9.67 0.50 15.18
N ARG A 17 -9.38 -0.56 15.96
CA ARG A 17 -8.15 -0.65 16.75
C ARG A 17 -6.89 -0.55 15.87
N ALA A 18 -6.87 -1.21 14.71
CA ALA A 18 -5.75 -1.11 13.77
C ALA A 18 -5.52 0.35 13.32
N ARG A 19 -6.61 1.00 12.88
CA ARG A 19 -6.58 2.38 12.37
C ARG A 19 -6.16 3.39 13.42
N ASP A 20 -6.64 3.24 14.67
CA ASP A 20 -6.34 4.17 15.75
C ASP A 20 -4.91 4.01 16.29
N SER A 21 -4.37 2.79 16.25
CA SER A 21 -3.01 2.50 16.75
C SER A 21 -1.93 3.02 15.81
N TYR A 22 -2.18 3.04 14.49
CA TYR A 22 -1.19 3.43 13.50
C TYR A 22 -0.67 4.87 13.66
N PRO A 23 -1.52 5.91 13.84
CA PRO A 23 -1.07 7.28 14.11
C PRO A 23 -0.20 7.40 15.37
N ALA A 24 -0.52 6.63 16.42
CA ALA A 24 0.24 6.64 17.67
C ALA A 24 1.65 6.06 17.51
N MET A 25 1.83 5.09 16.60
CA MET A 25 3.12 4.49 16.31
C MET A 25 3.94 5.29 15.29
N LYS A 26 3.29 6.08 14.44
CA LYS A 26 3.92 6.83 13.33
C LYS A 26 5.21 7.59 13.71
N PRO A 27 5.33 8.28 14.87
CA PRO A 27 6.55 8.98 15.26
C PRO A 27 7.78 8.09 15.48
N PHE A 28 7.57 6.79 15.71
CA PHE A 28 8.63 5.82 15.99
C PHE A 28 8.97 4.94 14.78
N MET A 29 8.27 5.12 13.64
CA MET A 29 8.43 4.31 12.43
C MET A 29 9.35 4.99 11.42
N GLY A 30 10.07 4.18 10.63
CA GLY A 30 10.81 4.67 9.48
C GLY A 30 9.91 5.21 8.36
N ALA A 31 10.50 6.02 7.47
CA ALA A 31 9.78 6.60 6.33
C ALA A 31 9.38 5.56 5.27
N GLY A 32 10.06 4.42 5.22
CA GLY A 32 9.78 3.34 4.27
C GLY A 32 8.43 2.64 4.53
N ARG A 33 7.87 2.09 3.46
CA ARG A 33 6.67 1.24 3.49
C ARG A 33 6.96 -0.05 2.74
N TYR A 34 6.41 -1.16 3.25
CA TYR A 34 6.49 -2.43 2.55
C TYR A 34 5.25 -2.60 1.68
N VAL A 35 5.46 -2.74 0.36
CA VAL A 35 4.38 -2.72 -0.62
C VAL A 35 3.32 -3.81 -0.40
N ASN A 36 3.72 -4.97 0.14
CA ASN A 36 2.79 -6.08 0.38
C ASN A 36 1.91 -5.87 1.61
N ASP A 37 2.23 -4.89 2.46
CA ASP A 37 1.46 -4.54 3.66
C ASP A 37 0.63 -3.26 3.48
N LEU A 38 0.54 -2.73 2.25
CA LEU A 38 -0.27 -1.55 1.95
C LEU A 38 -1.76 -1.92 1.91
N GLY A 39 -2.54 -1.27 2.78
CA GLY A 39 -4.00 -1.35 2.80
C GLY A 39 -4.67 -0.28 1.93
N ASP A 40 -5.94 -0.52 1.57
CA ASP A 40 -6.75 0.38 0.73
C ASP A 40 -7.12 1.71 1.42
N ASP A 41 -6.88 1.84 2.73
CA ASP A 41 -7.16 3.02 3.54
C ASP A 41 -5.97 3.96 3.70
N GLU A 42 -4.84 3.71 3.03
CA GLU A 42 -3.71 4.64 3.02
C GLU A 42 -3.97 5.86 2.12
N PRO A 43 -3.80 7.09 2.64
CA PRO A 43 -4.02 8.31 1.85
C PRO A 43 -2.89 8.56 0.84
N GLY A 44 -3.25 9.03 -0.36
CA GLY A 44 -2.30 9.45 -1.41
C GLY A 44 -1.98 8.35 -2.42
N ASP A 45 -0.75 8.34 -2.94
CA ASP A 45 -0.21 7.26 -3.78
C ASP A 45 0.82 6.46 -2.95
N PRO A 46 0.36 5.51 -2.11
CA PRO A 46 1.24 4.73 -1.25
C PRO A 46 2.19 3.83 -2.05
N VAL A 47 1.82 3.51 -3.30
CA VAL A 47 2.65 2.74 -4.24
C VAL A 47 3.85 3.57 -4.67
N ALA A 48 3.66 4.83 -5.04
CA ALA A 48 4.75 5.75 -5.35
C ALA A 48 5.70 5.95 -4.15
N ALA A 49 5.14 6.13 -2.94
CA ALA A 49 5.92 6.30 -1.72
C ALA A 49 6.72 5.05 -1.33
N ALA A 50 6.18 3.85 -1.58
CA ALA A 50 6.87 2.58 -1.29
C ALA A 50 8.00 2.27 -2.30
N TYR A 51 7.83 2.69 -3.57
CA TYR A 51 8.78 2.39 -4.64
C TYR A 51 9.80 3.49 -4.92
N GLU A 52 9.72 4.65 -4.28
CA GLU A 52 10.82 5.64 -4.31
C GLU A 52 12.19 4.96 -4.05
N PRO A 53 13.29 5.36 -4.73
CA PRO A 53 13.42 6.19 -5.94
C PRO A 53 13.17 5.41 -7.25
N ASN A 54 12.82 4.13 -7.17
CA ASN A 54 12.63 3.21 -8.29
C ASN A 54 11.32 3.42 -9.06
N HIS A 55 10.34 4.15 -8.51
CA HIS A 55 9.01 4.30 -9.09
C HIS A 55 9.06 4.70 -10.57
N ARG A 56 9.86 5.71 -10.94
CA ARG A 56 10.01 6.16 -12.33
C ARG A 56 10.51 5.08 -13.27
N ARG A 57 11.50 4.29 -12.83
CA ARG A 57 12.03 3.17 -13.62
C ARG A 57 10.98 2.07 -13.80
N LEU A 58 10.18 1.82 -12.77
CA LEU A 58 9.09 0.84 -12.84
C LEU A 58 7.98 1.29 -13.79
N GLN A 59 7.63 2.59 -13.83
CA GLN A 59 6.69 3.14 -14.82
C GLN A 59 7.17 2.93 -16.26
N GLN A 60 8.47 3.12 -16.52
CA GLN A 60 9.08 2.86 -17.84
C GLN A 60 9.04 1.37 -18.21
N LEU A 61 9.31 0.49 -17.25
CA LEU A 61 9.21 -0.97 -17.48
C LEU A 61 7.76 -1.39 -17.71
N LYS A 62 6.80 -0.83 -16.97
CA LYS A 62 5.38 -1.07 -17.16
C LYS A 62 4.94 -0.60 -18.56
N ALA A 63 5.37 0.56 -19.02
CA ALA A 63 5.09 1.03 -20.39
C ALA A 63 5.65 0.08 -21.46
N LYS A 64 6.78 -0.58 -21.20
CA LYS A 64 7.38 -1.56 -22.12
C LYS A 64 6.65 -2.91 -22.13
N TYR A 65 6.25 -3.42 -20.97
CA TYR A 65 5.77 -4.80 -20.82
C TYR A 65 4.26 -4.93 -20.60
N ASP A 66 3.59 -3.87 -20.17
CA ASP A 66 2.14 -3.80 -19.94
C ASP A 66 1.60 -2.38 -20.22
N PRO A 67 1.70 -1.91 -21.49
CA PRO A 67 1.30 -0.55 -21.87
C PRO A 67 -0.21 -0.29 -21.66
N GLU A 68 -1.04 -1.33 -21.79
CA GLU A 68 -2.49 -1.25 -21.56
C GLU A 68 -2.87 -1.35 -20.07
N ASN A 69 -1.87 -1.53 -19.20
CA ASN A 69 -2.05 -1.68 -17.76
C ASN A 69 -3.04 -2.82 -17.40
N PHE A 70 -2.98 -3.93 -18.13
CA PHE A 70 -3.83 -5.10 -17.93
C PHE A 70 -3.68 -5.69 -16.53
N PHE A 71 -2.46 -5.68 -15.98
CA PHE A 71 -2.21 -6.16 -14.61
C PHE A 71 -2.30 -5.00 -13.61
N HIS A 72 -3.51 -4.70 -13.15
CA HIS A 72 -3.77 -3.54 -12.27
C HIS A 72 -4.41 -3.88 -10.92
N MET A 73 -4.71 -5.15 -10.63
CA MET A 73 -5.40 -5.60 -9.41
C MET A 73 -4.46 -5.77 -8.18
N LYS A 74 -3.32 -5.07 -8.18
CA LYS A 74 -2.30 -5.06 -7.11
C LYS A 74 -1.94 -3.61 -6.80
N GLN A 75 -0.91 -3.38 -5.97
CA GLN A 75 -0.28 -2.08 -5.78
C GLN A 75 0.27 -1.57 -7.13
N ASN A 76 -0.63 -0.94 -7.90
CA ASN A 76 -0.45 -0.76 -9.33
C ASN A 76 0.40 0.46 -9.63
N ILE A 77 1.33 0.31 -10.57
CA ILE A 77 2.12 1.39 -11.13
C ILE A 77 1.58 1.69 -12.52
N ARG A 78 1.11 2.92 -12.73
CA ARG A 78 0.62 3.34 -14.05
C ARG A 78 1.79 3.51 -15.02
N PRO A 79 1.70 2.99 -16.26
CA PRO A 79 2.73 3.20 -17.26
C PRO A 79 2.91 4.70 -17.54
N GLN A 80 4.15 5.11 -17.81
CA GLN A 80 4.42 6.47 -18.24
C GLN A 80 3.93 6.62 -19.69
N ALA A 81 3.09 7.63 -19.94
CA ALA A 81 2.64 7.99 -21.29
C ALA A 81 3.79 8.46 -22.18
#